data_AF-A0A849FL45-F1
#
_entry.id   AF-A0A849FL45-F1
#
_cell.length_a   1.000
_cell.length_b   1.000
_cell.length_c   1.000
_cell.angle_alpha   90.00
_cell.angle_beta   90.00
_cell.angle_gamma   90.00
#
_symmetry.space_group_name_H-M   'P 1'
#
loop_
_entity.id
_entity.type
_entity.pdbx_description
1 polymer ?
#
loop_
_entity_poly.entity_id
_entity_poly.type
_entity_poly.pdbx_seq_one_letter_code
_entity_poly.pdbx_strand_id
1 'polypeptide(L)' 'MEYVPILVLVLSFVCLLAIGTPVAWSIAISSLVTLLVSIPVLPAPTTVSQRMGTGLDSFALLAIPLFILSGELMN' A
#
# COMPACT_ATOMS: atom_id res chain seq x y z
N MET A 1 -7.18 -20.89 -4.75
CA MET A 1 -7.96 -19.64 -4.83
C MET A 1 -7.52 -18.57 -3.81
N GLU A 2 -6.46 -18.80 -3.01
CA GLU A 2 -5.96 -17.82 -2.02
C GLU A 2 -4.93 -16.81 -2.57
N TYR A 3 -4.30 -17.08 -3.71
CA TYR A 3 -3.26 -16.20 -4.28
C TYR A 3 -3.82 -15.01 -5.08
N VAL A 4 -5.10 -15.06 -5.44
CA VAL A 4 -5.77 -14.02 -6.24
C VAL A 4 -5.72 -12.64 -5.58
N PRO A 5 -6.08 -12.45 -4.29
CA PRO A 5 -6.00 -11.14 -3.65
C PRO A 5 -4.56 -10.61 -3.56
N ILE A 6 -3.57 -11.49 -3.35
CA ILE A 6 -2.17 -11.11 -3.29
C ILE A 6 -1.70 -10.58 -4.66
N LEU A 7 -2.06 -11.28 -5.74
CA LEU A 7 -1.75 -10.85 -7.11
C LEU A 7 -2.42 -9.50 -7.43
N VAL A 8 -3.69 -9.32 -7.07
CA VAL A 8 -4.42 -8.07 -7.28
C VAL A 8 -3.75 -6.92 -6.53
N LEU A 9 -3.36 -7.12 -5.27
CA LEU A 9 -2.69 -6.11 -4.46
C LEU A 9 -1.36 -5.69 -5.09
N VAL A 10 -0.50 -6.66 -5.42
CA VAL A 10 0.84 -6.39 -5.93
C VAL A 10 0.77 -5.74 -7.31
N LEU A 11 -0.03 -6.27 -8.23
CA LEU A 11 -0.15 -5.71 -9.58
C LEU A 11 -0.73 -4.29 -9.57
N SER A 12 -1.81 -4.05 -8.81
CA SER A 12 -2.41 -2.71 -8.74
C SER A 12 -1.47 -1.70 -8.07
N PHE A 13 -0.78 -2.09 -7.00
CA PHE A 13 0.19 -1.23 -6.32
C PHE A 13 1.37 -0.86 -7.22
N VAL A 14 1.98 -1.83 -7.90
CA VAL A 14 3.13 -1.60 -8.79
C VAL A 14 2.71 -0.75 -9.99
N CYS A 15 1.53 -0.98 -10.57
CA CYS A 15 1.02 -0.13 -11.65
C CYS A 15 0.81 1.31 -11.19
N LEU A 16 0.23 1.54 -10.01
CA LEU A 16 0.00 2.89 -9.47
C LEU A 16 1.33 3.62 -9.18
N LEU A 17 2.33 2.91 -8.66
CA LEU A 17 3.67 3.47 -8.47
C LEU A 17 4.37 3.77 -9.79
N ALA A 18 4.25 2.90 -10.79
CA ALA A 18 4.87 3.08 -12.10
C ALA A 18 4.34 4.33 -12.84
N ILE A 19 3.08 4.71 -12.59
CA ILE A 19 2.46 5.94 -13.12
C ILE A 19 2.92 7.19 -12.34
N GLY A 20 3.68 7.02 -11.25
CA GLY A 20 4.17 8.12 -10.42
C GLY A 20 3.14 8.68 -9.45
N THR A 21 2.07 7.93 -9.15
CA THR A 21 1.12 8.37 -8.12
C THR A 21 1.79 8.41 -6.74
N PRO A 22 1.45 9.36 -5.86
CA PRO A 22 2.03 9.41 -4.53
C PRO A 22 1.78 8.10 -3.79
N VAL A 23 2.78 7.63 -3.04
CA VAL A 23 2.78 6.28 -2.46
C VAL A 23 1.57 6.02 -1.55
N ALA A 24 1.13 7.03 -0.81
CA ALA A 24 -0.09 6.94 0.01
C ALA A 24 -1.35 6.60 -0.80
N TRP A 25 -1.51 7.17 -2.00
CA TRP A 25 -2.61 6.87 -2.92
C TRP A 25 -2.49 5.46 -3.51
N SER A 26 -1.27 5.03 -3.81
CA SER A 26 -1.00 3.67 -4.29
C SER A 26 -1.44 2.61 -3.27
N ILE A 27 -1.12 2.80 -1.99
CA ILE A 27 -1.50 1.88 -0.89
C ILE A 27 -3.02 1.87 -0.68
N ALA A 28 -3.63 3.06 -0.66
CA ALA A 28 -5.06 3.20 -0.42
C ALA A 28 -5.89 2.49 -1.50
N ILE A 29 -5.58 2.73 -2.77
CA ILE A 29 -6.34 2.20 -3.90
C ILE A 29 -6.08 0.70 -4.07
N SER A 30 -4.83 0.23 -3.97
CA SER A 30 -4.51 -1.19 -4.15
C SER A 30 -5.14 -2.08 -3.07
N SER A 31 -5.14 -1.62 -1.82
CA SER A 31 -5.74 -2.34 -0.70
C SER A 31 -7.27 -2.39 -0.79
N LEU A 32 -7.90 -1.30 -1.24
CA LEU A 32 -9.35 -1.24 -1.46
C LEU A 32 -9.79 -2.17 -2.59
N VAL A 33 -9.08 -2.17 -3.72
CA VAL A 33 -9.35 -3.08 -4.86
C VAL A 33 -9.19 -4.54 -4.44
N THR A 34 -8.16 -4.85 -3.64
CA THR A 34 -7.92 -6.21 -3.14
C THR A 34 -9.04 -6.68 -2.21
N LEU A 35 -9.54 -5.81 -1.34
CA LEU A 35 -10.61 -6.14 -0.39
C LEU A 35 -11.95 -6.37 -1.07
N LEU A 36 -12.26 -5.61 -2.12
CA LEU A 36 -13.44 -5.83 -2.98
C LEU A 36 -13.43 -7.21 -3.66
N VAL A 37 -12.24 -7.72 -4.01
CA VAL A 37 -12.07 -9.05 -4.64
C VAL A 37 -12.09 -10.18 -3.62
N SER A 38 -11.75 -9.91 -2.35
CA SER A 38 -11.47 -10.94 -1.35
C SER A 38 -12.59 -11.23 -0.34
N ILE A 39 -13.55 -10.32 -0.12
CA ILE A 39 -14.60 -10.45 0.92
C ILE A 39 -15.97 -9.99 0.39
N PRO A 40 -17.11 -10.60 0.80
CA PRO A 40 -18.43 -9.98 0.63
C PRO A 40 -18.46 -8.57 1.23
N VAL A 41 -19.10 -7.63 0.52
CA VAL A 41 -18.96 -6.17 0.64
C VAL A 41 -19.20 -5.55 2.04
N LEU A 42 -19.76 -6.29 3.00
CA LEU A 42 -20.20 -5.78 4.30
C LEU A 42 -19.06 -5.41 5.30
N PRO A 43 -17.98 -6.21 5.49
CA PRO A 43 -16.86 -5.86 6.39
C PRO A 43 -15.65 -5.24 5.67
N ALA A 44 -15.71 -5.09 4.35
CA ALA A 44 -14.60 -4.63 3.53
C ALA A 44 -14.07 -3.23 3.92
N PRO A 45 -14.90 -2.18 4.08
CA PRO A 45 -14.38 -0.82 4.30
C PRO A 45 -13.71 -0.62 5.66
N THR A 46 -14.21 -1.25 6.72
CA THR A 46 -13.59 -1.16 8.06
C THR A 46 -12.23 -1.86 8.12
N THR A 47 -12.09 -2.97 7.41
CA THR A 47 -10.82 -3.70 7.29
C THR A 47 -9.80 -2.93 6.45
N VAL A 48 -10.22 -2.23 5.38
CA VAL A 48 -9.35 -1.32 4.61
C VAL A 48 -8.80 -0.24 5.53
N SER A 49 -9.66 0.45 6.29
CA SER A 49 -9.25 1.57 7.14
C SER A 49 -8.20 1.17 8.18
N GLN A 50 -8.32 -0.01 8.80
CA GLN A 50 -7.32 -0.50 9.74
C GLN A 50 -5.99 -0.88 9.09
N ARG A 51 -6.03 -1.52 7.90
CA ARG A 51 -4.83 -1.90 7.15
C ARG A 51 -4.13 -0.68 6.52
N MET A 52 -4.88 0.36 6.14
CA MET A 52 -4.32 1.64 5.69
C MET A 52 -3.61 2.38 6.83
N GLY A 53 -4.22 2.49 8.02
CA GLY A 53 -3.59 3.16 9.16
C GLY A 53 -2.23 2.53 9.51
N THR A 54 -2.21 1.21 9.68
CA THR A 54 -0.98 0.45 9.96
C THR A 54 0.05 0.50 8.82
N GLY A 55 -0.40 0.51 7.57
CA GLY A 55 0.49 0.66 6.40
C GLY A 55 1.13 2.05 6.29
N LEU A 56 0.40 3.11 6.63
CA LEU A 56 0.90 4.49 6.63
C LEU A 56 1.94 4.71 7.73
N ASP A 57 1.74 4.15 8.92
CA ASP A 57 2.72 4.20 10.02
C ASP A 57 4.04 3.54 9.61
N SER A 58 3.98 2.38 8.96
CA SER A 58 5.18 1.67 8.49
C SER A 58 5.92 2.43 7.38
N PHE A 59 5.18 3.11 6.48
CA PHE A 59 5.79 3.96 5.45
C PHE A 59 6.43 5.23 6.00
N ALA A 60 5.78 5.88 6.96
CA ALA A 60 6.34 7.06 7.64
C ALA A 60 7.62 6.69 8.40
N LEU A 61 7.65 5.52 9.05
CA LEU A 61 8.85 5.01 9.73
C LEU A 61 9.97 4.63 8.75
N LEU A 62 9.64 4.15 7.54
CA LEU A 62 10.61 3.90 6.46
C LEU A 62 11.24 5.19 5.89
N ALA A 63 10.56 6.33 6.01
CA ALA A 63 11.14 7.59 5.58
C ALA A 63 12.40 7.95 6.39
N ILE A 64 12.47 7.59 7.68
CA ILE A 64 13.60 7.88 8.57
C ILE A 64 14.93 7.26 8.06
N PRO A 65 15.04 5.93 7.85
CA PRO A 65 16.27 5.33 7.33
C PRO A 65 16.59 5.77 5.90
N LEU A 66 15.58 6.00 5.05
CA LEU A 66 15.82 6.50 3.69
C LEU A 66 16.35 7.94 3.69
N PHE A 67 15.93 8.77 4.64
CA PHE A 67 16.45 10.12 4.80
C PHE A 67 17.91 10.11 5.25
N ILE A 68 18.26 9.23 6.20
CA ILE A 68 19.64 9.03 6.66
C ILE A 68 20.51 8.50 5.50
N LEU A 69 20.04 7.47 4.80
CA LEU A 69 20.74 6.89 3.64
C LEU A 69 20.93 7.90 2.51
N SER A 70 19.92 8.72 2.21
CA SER A 70 20.02 9.80 1.23
C SER A 70 21.02 10.86 1.66
N GLY A 71 21.09 11.18 2.96
CA GLY A 71 22.09 12.10 3.52
C GLY A 71 23.52 11.60 3.34
N GLU A 72 23.75 10.31 3.64
CA GLU A 72 25.06 9.66 3.43
C GLU A 72 25.44 9.54 1.95
N LEU A 73 24.47 9.31 1.05
CA LEU A 73 24.74 9.28 -0.40
C LEU A 73 25.09 10.66 -0.99
N MET A 74 24.67 11.75 -0.34
CA MET A 74 24.88 13.12 -0.81
C MET A 74 26.15 13.78 -0.24
N ASN A 75 26.83 13.14 0.70
CA ASN A 75 28.06 13.62 1.34
C ASN A 75 29.33 13.07 0.66
#